data_AF-A0A7Y7IYB5-F1
#
_entry.id   AF-A0A7Y7IYB5-F1
#
_cell.length_a   1.000
_cell.length_b   1.000
_cell.length_c   1.000
_cell.angle_alpha   90.00
_cell.angle_beta   90.00
_cell.angle_gamma   90.00
#
_symmetry.space_group_name_H-M   'P 1'
#
loop_
_entity.id
_entity.type
_entity.pdbx_description
1 polymer ?
#
loop_
_entity_poly.entity_id
_entity_poly.type
_entity_poly.pdbx_seq_one_letter_code
_entity_poly.pdbx_strand_id
1 'polypeptide(L)'
;AAFLAMRRAVARLPCVPDMVLVDGNAAPDFGCPVECVVGGDGECLSIAAASIVAKVTRDRLMERLSRRWPAYGWERNAGYATAAHRDALHRAGATPHHRDAFGTVRQLALDLAVRQDSHLGAMS
;
A
#
# COMPACT_ATOMS: atom_id res chain seq x y z
N ALA A 1 -0.82 5.55 -7.32
CA ALA A 1 -0.22 4.21 -7.10
C ALA A 1 -1.12 3.07 -7.58
N ALA A 2 -2.39 2.99 -7.12
CA ALA A 2 -3.31 1.91 -7.48
C ALA A 2 -3.50 1.73 -9.00
N PHE A 3 -3.82 2.81 -9.72
CA PHE A 3 -4.00 2.80 -11.17
C PHE A 3 -2.78 2.29 -11.94
N LEU A 4 -1.57 2.65 -11.52
CA LEU A 4 -0.34 2.12 -12.13
C LEU A 4 -0.18 0.61 -11.89
N ALA A 5 -0.54 0.12 -10.70
CA ALA A 5 -0.51 -1.30 -10.39
C ALA A 5 -1.54 -2.08 -11.23
N MET A 6 -2.76 -1.54 -11.37
CA MET A 6 -3.81 -2.12 -12.23
C MET A 6 -3.34 -2.21 -13.69
N ARG A 7 -2.82 -1.11 -14.26
CA ARG A 7 -2.27 -1.12 -15.63
C ARG A 7 -1.17 -2.17 -15.82
N ARG A 8 -0.25 -2.27 -14.85
CA ARG A 8 0.82 -3.28 -14.87
C ARG A 8 0.30 -4.70 -14.75
N ALA A 9 -0.80 -4.92 -14.02
CA ALA A 9 -1.41 -6.24 -13.89
C ALA A 9 -2.03 -6.67 -15.23
N VAL A 10 -2.85 -5.80 -15.85
CA VAL A 10 -3.48 -6.07 -17.15
C VAL A 10 -2.43 -6.26 -18.25
N ALA A 11 -1.40 -5.41 -18.30
CA ALA A 11 -0.32 -5.51 -19.30
C ALA A 11 0.55 -6.79 -19.17
N ARG A 12 0.42 -7.56 -18.09
CA ARG A 12 1.13 -8.82 -17.88
C ARG A 12 0.27 -10.05 -18.16
N LEU A 13 -0.98 -9.87 -18.58
CA LEU A 13 -1.81 -10.97 -19.04
C LEU A 13 -1.21 -11.55 -20.33
N PRO A 14 -1.34 -12.88 -20.55
CA PRO A 14 -0.82 -13.53 -21.76
C PRO A 14 -1.58 -13.15 -23.03
N CYS A 15 -2.75 -12.52 -22.90
CA CYS A 15 -3.59 -12.04 -23.97
C CYS A 15 -4.17 -10.66 -23.64
N VAL A 16 -4.64 -9.97 -24.68
CA VAL A 16 -5.43 -8.74 -24.52
C VAL A 16 -6.85 -9.16 -24.12
N PRO A 17 -7.39 -8.66 -23.00
CA PRO A 17 -8.76 -8.96 -22.60
C PRO A 17 -9.77 -8.19 -23.47
N ASP A 18 -10.92 -8.79 -23.75
CA ASP A 18 -12.03 -8.11 -24.43
C ASP A 18 -12.65 -7.01 -23.55
N MET A 19 -12.58 -7.18 -22.23
CA MET A 19 -13.04 -6.21 -21.23
C MET A 19 -12.31 -6.42 -19.90
N VAL A 20 -12.08 -5.32 -19.17
CA VAL A 20 -11.56 -5.35 -17.79
C VAL A 20 -12.68 -4.92 -16.83
N LEU A 21 -12.93 -5.75 -15.82
CA LEU A 21 -13.83 -5.42 -14.71
C LEU A 21 -13.00 -4.92 -13.52
N VAL A 22 -13.34 -3.76 -12.96
CA VAL A 22 -12.62 -3.12 -11.86
C VAL A 22 -13.54 -2.97 -10.66
N ASP A 23 -13.09 -3.42 -9.49
CA ASP A 23 -13.78 -3.12 -8.23
C ASP A 23 -13.65 -1.63 -7.89
N GLY A 24 -14.79 -0.98 -7.66
CA GLY A 24 -14.89 0.43 -7.30
C GLY A 24 -15.59 1.27 -8.37
N ASN A 25 -15.29 2.56 -8.40
CA ASN A 25 -15.97 3.56 -9.24
C ASN A 25 -15.03 4.29 -10.22
N ALA A 26 -13.78 3.86 -10.31
CA ALA A 26 -12.80 4.49 -11.19
C ALA A 26 -11.75 3.50 -11.65
N ALA A 27 -11.32 3.65 -12.90
CA ALA A 27 -10.32 2.82 -13.53
C ALA A 27 -9.32 3.67 -14.33
N PRO A 28 -8.06 3.22 -14.47
CA PRO A 28 -7.16 3.78 -15.47
C PRO A 28 -7.55 3.34 -16.88
N ASP A 29 -6.97 3.99 -17.89
CA ASP A 29 -7.00 3.50 -19.25
C ASP A 29 -6.16 2.21 -19.39
N PHE A 30 -6.82 1.16 -19.88
CA PHE A 30 -6.25 -0.17 -20.15
C PHE A 30 -6.02 -0.42 -21.65
N GLY A 31 -6.50 0.44 -22.54
CA GLY A 31 -6.49 0.21 -23.99
C GLY A 31 -7.55 -0.79 -24.47
N CYS A 32 -8.52 -1.12 -23.62
CA CYS A 32 -9.66 -1.99 -23.92
C CYS A 32 -10.90 -1.51 -23.15
N PRO A 33 -12.12 -1.99 -23.48
CA PRO A 33 -13.32 -1.72 -22.71
C PRO A 33 -13.14 -1.99 -21.21
N VAL A 34 -13.74 -1.15 -20.38
CA VAL A 34 -13.67 -1.25 -18.92
C VAL A 34 -15.05 -1.02 -18.30
N GLU A 35 -15.36 -1.79 -17.27
CA GLU A 35 -16.54 -1.59 -16.43
C GLU A 35 -16.11 -1.54 -14.96
N CYS A 36 -16.62 -0.54 -14.23
CA CYS A 36 -16.38 -0.39 -12.81
C CYS A 36 -17.60 -0.90 -12.03
N VAL A 37 -17.40 -1.81 -11.09
CA VAL A 37 -18.45 -2.41 -10.27
C VAL A 37 -18.15 -2.09 -8.81
N VAL A 38 -19.00 -1.29 -8.17
CA VAL A 38 -18.82 -0.92 -6.76
C VAL A 38 -19.17 -2.11 -5.87
N GLY A 39 -18.21 -2.58 -5.07
CA GLY A 39 -18.41 -3.82 -4.28
C GLY A 39 -18.37 -5.06 -5.16
N GLY A 40 -17.64 -4.98 -6.28
CA GLY A 40 -17.64 -6.01 -7.30
C GLY A 40 -17.06 -7.34 -6.84
N ASP A 41 -16.30 -7.36 -5.74
CA ASP A 41 -15.81 -8.60 -5.14
C ASP A 41 -16.92 -9.45 -4.51
N GLY A 42 -18.07 -8.85 -4.17
CA GLY A 42 -19.27 -9.55 -3.72
C GLY A 42 -20.21 -10.00 -4.85
N GLU A 43 -20.07 -9.44 -6.05
CA GLU A 43 -21.05 -9.59 -7.14
C GLU A 43 -20.48 -10.22 -8.42
N CYS A 44 -19.16 -10.15 -8.62
CA CYS A 44 -18.47 -10.63 -9.82
C CYS A 44 -17.38 -11.64 -9.47
N LEU A 45 -17.48 -12.86 -9.99
CA LEU A 45 -16.50 -13.93 -9.75
C LEU A 45 -15.09 -13.56 -10.22
N SER A 46 -14.94 -12.85 -11.33
CA SER A 46 -13.64 -12.40 -11.84
C SER A 46 -12.98 -11.39 -10.90
N ILE A 47 -13.76 -10.45 -10.37
CA ILE A 47 -13.27 -9.48 -9.39
C ILE A 47 -12.93 -10.19 -8.07
N ALA A 48 -13.80 -11.07 -7.58
CA ALA A 48 -13.56 -11.87 -6.38
C ALA A 48 -12.25 -12.68 -6.47
N ALA A 49 -12.03 -13.35 -7.61
CA ALA A 49 -10.79 -14.08 -7.87
C ALA A 49 -9.56 -13.16 -7.87
N ALA A 50 -9.64 -12.00 -8.52
CA ALA A 50 -8.56 -11.01 -8.51
C ALA A 50 -8.26 -10.49 -7.09
N SER A 51 -9.29 -10.23 -6.28
CA SER A 51 -9.18 -9.82 -4.88
C SER A 51 -8.46 -10.86 -4.02
N ILE A 52 -8.78 -12.15 -4.20
CA ILE A 52 -8.08 -13.25 -3.52
C ILE A 52 -6.59 -13.27 -3.90
N VAL A 53 -6.28 -13.25 -5.20
CA VAL A 53 -4.89 -13.28 -5.69
C VAL A 53 -4.10 -12.08 -5.15
N ALA A 54 -4.69 -10.88 -5.19
CA ALA A 54 -4.06 -9.66 -4.70
C ALA A 54 -3.81 -9.74 -3.18
N LYS A 55 -4.80 -10.16 -2.39
CA LYS A 55 -4.69 -10.30 -0.93
C LYS A 55 -3.62 -11.31 -0.54
N VAL A 56 -3.66 -12.52 -1.08
CA VAL A 56 -2.70 -13.58 -0.78
C VAL A 56 -1.28 -13.17 -1.17
N THR A 57 -1.11 -12.53 -2.33
CA THR A 57 0.19 -12.05 -2.80
C THR A 57 0.74 -10.95 -1.88
N ARG A 58 -0.09 -9.98 -1.48
CA ARG A 58 0.29 -8.93 -0.54
C ARG A 58 0.69 -9.52 0.80
N ASP A 59 -0.10 -10.41 1.36
CA ASP A 59 0.17 -10.95 2.69
C ASP A 59 1.51 -11.70 2.73
N ARG A 60 1.83 -12.49 1.69
CA ARG A 60 3.15 -13.12 1.52
C ARG A 60 4.31 -12.12 1.38
N LEU A 61 4.06 -10.96 0.76
CA LEU A 61 5.05 -9.87 0.71
C LEU A 61 5.29 -9.27 2.10
N MET A 62 4.21 -9.00 2.84
CA MET A 62 4.29 -8.39 4.17
C MET A 62 4.95 -9.34 5.19
N GLU A 63 4.72 -10.64 5.09
CA GLU A 63 5.36 -11.66 5.93
C GLU A 63 6.88 -11.72 5.67
N ARG A 64 7.30 -11.73 4.40
CA ARG A 64 8.72 -11.61 4.03
C ARG A 64 9.33 -10.32 4.55
N LEU A 65 8.59 -9.23 4.46
CA LEU A 65 9.06 -7.93 4.87
C LEU A 65 9.22 -7.85 6.39
N SER A 66 8.30 -8.46 7.15
CA SER A 66 8.40 -8.56 8.61
C SER A 66 9.68 -9.26 9.06
N ARG A 67 10.09 -10.34 8.37
CA ARG A 67 11.39 -11.00 8.69
C ARG A 67 12.58 -10.07 8.55
N ARG A 68 12.54 -9.13 7.60
CA ARG A 68 13.61 -8.13 7.39
C ARG A 68 13.49 -6.94 8.36
N TRP A 69 12.27 -6.62 8.80
CA TRP A 69 11.96 -5.48 9.65
C TRP A 69 11.01 -5.91 10.79
N PRO A 70 11.51 -6.66 11.79
CA PRO A 70 10.67 -7.38 12.75
C PRO A 70 9.89 -6.47 13.69
N ALA A 71 10.31 -5.21 13.87
CA ALA A 71 9.69 -4.29 14.81
C ALA A 71 8.24 -3.93 14.46
N TYR A 72 7.83 -4.03 13.19
CA TYR A 72 6.56 -3.44 12.70
C TYR A 72 5.38 -4.42 12.67
N GLY A 73 5.59 -5.71 12.92
CA GLY A 73 4.51 -6.72 12.98
C GLY A 73 3.72 -6.89 11.68
N TRP A 74 4.38 -6.67 10.53
CA TRP A 74 3.75 -6.63 9.21
C TRP A 74 3.10 -7.95 8.78
N GLU A 75 3.54 -9.07 9.33
CA GLU A 75 2.90 -10.38 9.15
C GLU A 75 1.48 -10.45 9.73
N ARG A 76 1.16 -9.59 10.71
CA ARG A 76 -0.18 -9.53 11.35
C ARG A 76 -1.02 -8.39 10.82
N ASN A 77 -0.42 -7.22 10.65
CA ASN A 77 -1.15 -6.01 10.29
C ASN A 77 -1.09 -5.68 8.79
N ALA A 78 -0.30 -6.39 7.97
CA ALA A 78 -0.17 -6.14 6.54
C ALA A 78 0.12 -4.66 6.16
N GLY A 79 0.75 -3.89 7.05
CA GLY A 79 1.05 -2.48 6.86
C GLY A 79 -0.07 -1.51 7.27
N TYR A 80 -1.22 -2.00 7.74
CA TYR A 80 -2.27 -1.13 8.30
C TYR A 80 -1.78 -0.45 9.58
N ALA A 81 -2.24 0.77 9.80
CA ALA A 81 -1.88 1.62 10.93
C ALA A 81 -2.56 1.17 12.23
N THR A 82 -2.35 -0.09 12.65
CA THR A 82 -2.74 -0.61 13.96
C THR A 82 -1.97 0.11 15.08
N ALA A 83 -2.47 0.06 16.32
CA ALA A 83 -1.76 0.64 17.47
C ALA A 83 -0.32 0.12 17.56
N ALA A 84 -0.14 -1.20 17.50
CA ALA A 84 1.19 -1.83 17.52
C ALA A 84 2.12 -1.31 16.42
N HIS A 85 1.61 -1.10 15.20
CA HIS A 85 2.41 -0.59 14.08
C HIS A 85 2.80 0.88 14.28
N ARG A 86 1.89 1.72 14.78
CA ARG A 86 2.20 3.12 15.10
C ARG A 86 3.23 3.21 16.22
N ASP A 87 3.10 2.39 17.26
CA ASP A 87 4.07 2.39 18.36
C ASP A 87 5.46 1.93 17.87
N ALA A 88 5.51 0.95 16.97
CA ALA A 88 6.75 0.53 16.33
C ALA A 88 7.38 1.66 15.50
N LEU A 89 6.57 2.40 14.73
CA LEU A 89 7.00 3.59 13.98
C LEU A 89 7.59 4.67 14.90
N HIS A 90 6.97 4.93 16.06
CA HIS A 90 7.50 5.89 17.03
C HIS A 90 8.82 5.44 17.68
N ARG A 91 8.99 4.13 17.92
CA ARG A 91 10.21 3.58 18.55
C ARG A 91 11.37 3.36 17.59
N ALA A 92 11.09 2.83 16.40
CA ALA A 92 12.10 2.37 15.44
C ALA A 92 12.25 3.30 14.22
N GLY A 93 11.42 4.32 14.09
CA GLY A 93 11.39 5.23 12.94
C GLY A 93 10.67 4.66 11.73
N ALA A 94 10.67 5.42 10.64
CA ALA A 94 10.15 4.96 9.35
C ALA A 94 11.21 4.15 8.59
N THR A 95 10.76 3.42 7.57
CA THR A 95 11.61 2.62 6.66
C THR A 95 11.32 3.03 5.23
N PRO A 96 12.15 2.66 4.23
CA PRO A 96 11.84 2.90 2.82
C PRO A 96 10.51 2.28 2.32
N HIS A 97 9.94 1.33 3.06
CA HIS A 97 8.66 0.70 2.75
C HIS A 97 7.44 1.42 3.35
N HIS A 98 7.67 2.41 4.21
CA HIS A 98 6.62 3.28 4.71
C HIS A 98 6.26 4.32 3.64
N ARG A 99 5.02 4.78 3.65
CA ARG A 99 4.53 5.78 2.69
C ARG A 99 4.62 7.15 3.35
N ASP A 100 5.56 7.98 2.92
CA ASP A 100 5.85 9.26 3.57
C ASP A 100 4.66 10.23 3.59
N ALA A 101 3.77 10.14 2.60
CA ALA A 101 2.56 10.95 2.55
C ALA A 101 1.49 10.54 3.59
N PHE A 102 1.68 9.46 4.34
CA PHE A 102 0.68 8.93 5.27
C PHE A 102 0.85 9.58 6.65
N GLY A 103 -0.25 10.04 7.24
CA GLY A 103 -0.27 10.95 8.41
C GLY A 103 0.77 10.67 9.49
N THR A 104 0.82 9.44 10.04
CA THR A 104 1.79 9.08 11.09
C THR A 104 3.24 9.18 10.62
N VAL A 105 3.54 8.73 9.40
CA VAL A 105 4.89 8.78 8.83
C VAL A 105 5.28 10.22 8.52
N ARG A 106 4.36 11.00 7.94
CA ARG A 106 4.56 12.42 7.65
C ARG A 106 4.83 13.21 8.93
N GLN A 107 4.07 12.94 9.99
CA GLN A 107 4.25 13.60 11.28
C GLN A 107 5.61 13.28 11.89
N LEU A 108 6.02 12.00 11.91
CA LEU A 108 7.35 11.59 12.36
C LEU A 108 8.47 12.29 11.58
N ALA A 109 8.32 12.42 10.26
CA ALA A 109 9.30 13.12 9.42
C ALA A 109 9.39 14.63 9.78
N LEU A 110 8.26 15.28 10.03
CA LEU A 110 8.21 16.69 10.45
C LEU A 110 8.80 16.90 11.85
N ASP A 111 8.48 16.02 12.80
CA ASP A 111 9.00 16.12 14.18
C ASP A 111 10.53 15.97 14.24
N LEU A 112 11.11 15.13 13.36
CA LEU A 112 12.55 14.99 13.23
C LEU A 112 13.20 16.26 12.65
N ALA A 113 12.58 16.88 11.65
CA ALA A 113 13.09 18.12 11.05
C ALA A 113 13.14 19.26 12.09
N VAL A 114 12.07 19.45 12.88
CA VAL A 114 12.02 20.47 13.93
C VAL A 114 13.11 20.27 14.99
N ARG A 115 13.38 19.02 15.39
CA ARG A 115 14.45 18.70 16.36
C ARG A 115 15.85 19.00 15.82
N GLN A 116 16.07 18.79 14.52
CA GLN A 116 17.34 19.12 13.86
C GLN A 116 17.55 20.64 13.82
N ASP A 117 16.52 21.41 13.49
CA ASP A 117 16.59 22.89 13.46
C ASP A 117 16.82 23.49 14.86
N SER A 118 16.22 22.88 15.89
CA SER A 118 16.38 23.31 17.30
C SER A 118 17.83 23.16 17.82
N HIS A 119 18.57 22.18 17.30
CA HIS A 119 19.97 21.95 17.70
C HIS A 119 20.97 22.91 17.03
N LEU A 120 20.64 23.44 15.85
CA LEU A 120 21.49 24.45 15.18
C LEU A 120 21.34 25.85 15.80
N GLY A 121 20.19 26.18 16.40
CA GLY A 121 19.95 27.48 17.04
C GLY A 121 20.58 27.68 18.42
N ALA A 122 21.07 26.62 19.07
CA ALA A 122 21.63 26.67 20.44
C ALA A 122 23.17 26.70 20.48
N MET A 123 23.85 26.78 19.33
CA MET A 123 25.31 26.84 19.21
C MET A 123 25.83 28.19 18.67
N SER A 124 25.10 29.28 18.86
CA SER A 124 25.52 30.66 18.57
C SER A 124 25.32 31.53 19.80
#